data_AF-A0A8D2LSF9-F1
#
_entry.id   AF-A0A8D2LSF9-F1
#
_cell.length_a   1.000
_cell.length_b   1.000
_cell.length_c   1.000
_cell.angle_alpha   90.00
_cell.angle_beta   90.00
_cell.angle_gamma   90.00
#
_symmetry.space_group_name_H-M   'P 1'
#
loop_
_entity.id
_entity.type
_entity.pdbx_description
1 polymer ?
#
loop_
_entity_poly.entity_id
_entity_poly.type
_entity_poly.pdbx_seq_one_letter_code
_entity_poly.pdbx_strand_id
1 'polypeptide(L)'
;MQNLDDILEHIGEFDLYQKRAFFLVCLLSAAFAPIYVGVVFLGFIPEHRCLSPGVAELSSRCGWTLEEELNHTIPRGESFTHQCRRYDVDWNATELSCTDPLESFTEHGNRSISLTTCQDGWLYDSSVQSIVSEPSGAFLTTSVFNHISKYPSR
;
A
#
# COMPACT_ATOMS: atom_id res chain seq x y z
N MET A 1 54.21 14.32 -38.47
CA MET A 1 53.36 15.10 -37.55
C MET A 1 52.01 14.43 -37.58
N GLN A 2 51.62 13.74 -36.51
CA GLN A 2 50.32 13.06 -36.45
C GLN A 2 49.24 14.13 -36.28
N ASN A 3 48.29 14.21 -37.21
CA ASN A 3 47.23 15.20 -37.18
C ASN A 3 46.15 14.77 -36.17
N LEU A 4 45.53 15.74 -35.52
CA LEU A 4 44.42 15.52 -34.59
C LEU A 4 43.25 14.80 -35.29
N ASP A 5 43.07 15.03 -36.59
CA ASP A 5 42.07 14.37 -37.43
C ASP A 5 42.29 12.85 -37.53
N ASP A 6 43.54 12.37 -37.63
CA ASP A 6 43.85 10.93 -37.68
C ASP A 6 43.54 10.24 -36.33
N ILE A 7 43.75 10.96 -35.22
CA ILE A 7 43.42 10.48 -33.87
C ILE A 7 41.91 10.47 -33.66
N LEU A 8 41.18 11.48 -34.16
CA LEU A 8 39.72 11.55 -34.09
C LEU A 8 39.05 10.50 -35.00
N GLU A 9 39.63 10.19 -36.16
CA GLU A 9 39.15 9.11 -37.04
C GLU A 9 39.33 7.74 -36.38
N HIS A 10 40.45 7.52 -35.66
CA HIS A 10 40.70 6.28 -34.93
C HIS A 10 39.88 6.13 -33.63
N ILE A 11 39.55 7.24 -32.95
CA ILE A 11 38.60 7.25 -31.82
C ILE A 11 37.14 7.15 -32.31
N GLY A 12 36.88 7.54 -33.57
CA GLY A 12 35.57 7.52 -34.21
C GLY A 12 35.15 6.15 -34.76
N GLU A 13 36.10 5.25 -35.05
CA GLU A 13 35.77 3.87 -35.40
C GLU A 13 35.30 3.11 -34.15
N PHE A 14 33.99 2.90 -34.04
CA PHE A 14 33.38 2.04 -33.02
C PHE A 14 33.98 0.63 -33.10
N ASP A 15 34.96 0.36 -32.25
CA ASP A 15 35.64 -0.93 -32.20
C ASP A 15 34.69 -2.03 -31.70
N LEU A 16 35.01 -3.31 -32.00
CA LEU A 16 34.16 -4.45 -31.64
C LEU A 16 33.87 -4.53 -30.14
N TYR A 17 34.81 -4.11 -29.30
CA TYR A 17 34.62 -4.01 -27.86
C TYR A 17 33.58 -2.94 -27.48
N GLN A 18 33.67 -1.76 -28.09
CA GLN A 18 32.74 -0.65 -27.85
C GLN A 18 31.33 -1.00 -28.34
N LYS A 19 31.20 -1.68 -29.49
CA LYS A 19 29.92 -2.21 -30.00
C LYS A 19 29.31 -3.24 -29.06
N ARG A 20 30.12 -4.17 -28.52
CA ARG A 20 29.65 -5.16 -27.53
C ARG A 20 29.20 -4.50 -26.23
N ALA A 21 29.99 -3.57 -25.70
CA ALA A 21 29.64 -2.84 -24.48
C ALA A 21 28.36 -2.02 -24.66
N PHE A 22 28.24 -1.28 -25.77
CA PHE A 22 27.03 -0.52 -26.10
C PHE A 22 25.81 -1.43 -26.24
N PHE A 23 25.94 -2.56 -26.94
CA PHE A 23 24.86 -3.53 -27.08
C PHE A 23 24.41 -4.11 -25.74
N LEU A 24 25.34 -4.45 -24.85
CA LEU A 24 25.03 -4.91 -23.49
C LEU A 24 24.33 -3.82 -22.67
N VAL A 25 24.80 -2.58 -22.73
CA VAL A 25 24.16 -1.44 -22.04
C VAL A 25 22.75 -1.19 -22.58
N CYS A 26 22.54 -1.24 -23.89
CA CYS A 26 21.22 -1.13 -24.52
C CYS A 26 20.29 -2.28 -24.17
N LEU A 27 20.79 -3.52 -24.13
CA LEU A 27 20.00 -4.67 -23.71
C LEU A 27 19.59 -4.56 -22.24
N LEU A 28 20.51 -4.16 -21.36
CA LEU A 28 20.21 -3.95 -19.96
C LEU A 28 19.18 -2.83 -19.80
N SER A 29 19.35 -1.68 -20.45
CA SER A 29 18.40 -0.58 -20.35
C SER A 29 17.01 -0.96 -20.87
N ALA A 30 16.93 -1.69 -21.98
CA ALA A 30 15.68 -2.23 -22.50
C ALA A 30 15.04 -3.25 -21.53
N ALA A 31 15.84 -4.07 -20.85
CA ALA A 31 15.34 -5.03 -19.86
C ALA A 31 14.84 -4.37 -18.57
N PHE A 32 15.41 -3.23 -18.17
CA PHE A 32 14.97 -2.48 -16.99
C PHE A 32 13.80 -1.53 -17.27
N ALA A 33 13.58 -1.10 -18.52
CA ALA A 33 12.48 -0.20 -18.86
C ALA A 33 11.09 -0.70 -18.42
N PRO A 34 10.71 -1.99 -18.61
CA PRO A 34 9.45 -2.53 -18.11
C PRO A 34 9.32 -2.49 -16.58
N ILE A 35 10.43 -2.51 -15.82
CA ILE A 35 10.38 -2.44 -14.36
C ILE A 35 9.92 -1.04 -13.92
N TYR A 36 10.47 0.03 -14.52
CA TYR A 36 10.06 1.40 -14.22
C TYR A 36 8.59 1.66 -14.59
N VAL A 37 8.17 1.17 -15.75
CA VAL A 37 6.78 1.30 -16.20
C VAL A 37 5.85 0.45 -15.34
N GLY A 38 6.28 -0.76 -14.98
CA GLY A 38 5.53 -1.68 -14.13
C GLY A 38 5.22 -1.12 -12.75
N VAL A 39 6.14 -0.35 -12.14
CA VAL A 39 5.89 0.32 -10.85
C VAL A 39 4.70 1.28 -10.93
N VAL A 40 4.54 2.01 -12.04
CA VAL A 40 3.42 2.96 -12.21
C VAL A 40 2.08 2.23 -12.30
N PHE A 41 2.03 1.08 -12.98
CA PHE A 41 0.78 0.33 -13.18
C PHE A 41 0.45 -0.64 -12.05
N LEU A 42 1.46 -1.18 -11.35
CA LEU A 42 1.30 -2.17 -10.29
C LEU A 42 1.33 -1.56 -8.88
N GLY A 43 1.79 -0.30 -8.74
CA GLY A 43 1.87 0.44 -7.48
C GLY A 43 0.54 1.02 -6.99
N PHE A 44 -0.58 0.55 -7.50
CA PHE A 44 -1.89 0.95 -6.99
C PHE A 44 -2.10 0.38 -5.58
N ILE A 45 -2.57 1.21 -4.66
CA ILE A 45 -2.98 0.76 -3.33
C ILE A 45 -4.48 0.45 -3.43
N PRO A 46 -4.90 -0.82 -3.25
CA PRO A 46 -6.31 -1.17 -3.32
C PRO A 46 -7.08 -0.54 -2.16
N GLU A 47 -8.40 -0.53 -2.28
CA GLU A 47 -9.23 -0.09 -1.16
C GLU A 47 -8.87 -0.87 0.10
N HIS A 48 -8.65 -0.13 1.18
CA HIS A 48 -8.20 -0.67 2.44
C HIS A 48 -8.86 0.07 3.59
N ARG A 49 -8.87 -0.61 4.73
CA ARG A 49 -9.40 -0.08 6.00
C ARG A 49 -8.45 -0.45 7.13
N CYS A 50 -8.50 0.28 8.24
CA CYS A 50 -7.73 -0.11 9.42
C CYS A 50 -8.14 -1.51 9.90
N LEU A 51 -7.18 -2.30 10.35
CA LEU A 51 -7.46 -3.42 11.22
C LEU A 51 -7.84 -2.89 12.62
N SER A 52 -9.00 -3.30 13.13
CA SER A 52 -9.46 -2.95 14.47
C SER A 52 -9.48 -4.22 15.33
N PRO A 53 -8.50 -4.42 16.23
CA PRO A 53 -8.47 -5.61 17.07
C PRO A 53 -9.71 -5.67 17.96
N GLY A 54 -10.27 -6.86 18.16
CA GLY A 54 -11.47 -7.08 18.98
C GLY A 54 -12.80 -6.96 18.21
N VAL A 55 -12.82 -6.27 17.07
CA VAL A 55 -14.04 -6.14 16.24
C VAL A 55 -14.53 -7.49 15.71
N ALA A 56 -13.63 -8.34 15.21
CA ALA A 56 -14.01 -9.65 14.67
C ALA A 56 -14.65 -10.55 15.73
N GLU A 57 -14.16 -10.49 16.97
CA GLU A 57 -14.73 -11.22 18.10
C GLU A 57 -16.11 -10.67 18.50
N LEU A 58 -16.24 -9.33 18.52
CA LEU A 58 -17.51 -8.66 18.80
C LEU A 58 -18.56 -8.96 17.72
N SER A 59 -18.16 -8.91 16.45
CA SER A 59 -18.96 -9.25 15.28
C SER A 59 -19.47 -10.69 15.37
N SER A 60 -18.58 -11.64 15.68
CA SER A 60 -18.96 -13.04 15.91
C SER A 60 -19.90 -13.21 17.11
N ARG A 61 -19.71 -12.45 18.20
CA ARG A 61 -20.56 -12.51 19.40
C ARG A 61 -21.96 -11.96 19.12
N CYS A 62 -22.04 -10.86 18.38
CA CYS A 62 -23.30 -10.19 18.05
C CYS A 62 -24.01 -10.81 16.83
N GLY A 63 -23.33 -11.68 16.08
CA GLY A 63 -23.86 -12.31 14.89
C GLY A 63 -24.02 -11.34 13.71
N TRP A 64 -23.15 -10.33 13.64
CA TRP A 64 -23.20 -9.32 12.58
C TRP A 64 -22.78 -9.89 11.23
N THR A 65 -23.41 -9.36 10.18
CA THR A 65 -22.90 -9.46 8.83
C THR A 65 -21.70 -8.53 8.64
N LEU A 66 -20.89 -8.79 7.61
CA LEU A 66 -19.76 -7.93 7.28
C LEU A 66 -20.19 -6.47 7.05
N GLU A 67 -21.36 -6.24 6.46
CA GLU A 67 -21.88 -4.90 6.21
C GLU A 67 -22.22 -4.16 7.51
N GLU A 68 -22.84 -4.85 8.47
CA GLU A 68 -23.16 -4.30 9.79
C GLU A 68 -21.89 -3.98 10.59
N GLU A 69 -20.92 -4.90 10.61
CA GLU A 69 -19.62 -4.68 11.24
C GLU A 69 -18.94 -3.42 10.69
N LEU A 70 -18.96 -3.23 9.37
CA LEU A 70 -18.36 -2.06 8.72
C LEU A 70 -19.12 -0.77 9.05
N ASN A 71 -20.45 -0.80 9.12
CA ASN A 71 -21.26 0.36 9.46
C ASN A 71 -20.99 0.86 10.89
N HIS A 72 -20.65 -0.04 11.82
CA HIS A 72 -20.30 0.32 13.20
C HIS A 72 -18.84 0.76 13.37
N THR A 73 -17.92 0.22 12.57
CA THR A 73 -16.47 0.35 12.83
C THR A 73 -15.77 1.35 11.94
N ILE A 74 -16.31 1.60 10.74
CA ILE A 74 -15.79 2.62 9.84
C ILE A 74 -16.40 3.97 10.23
N PRO A 75 -15.57 5.01 10.42
CA PRO A 75 -16.11 6.32 10.70
C PRO A 75 -17.05 6.82 9.59
N ARG A 76 -17.88 7.82 9.87
CA ARG A 76 -18.69 8.49 8.83
C ARG A 76 -18.05 9.85 8.48
N GLY A 77 -17.87 10.15 7.18
CA GLY A 77 -17.02 11.25 6.72
C GLY A 77 -16.59 11.12 5.24
N GLU A 78 -15.52 11.81 4.86
CA GLU A 78 -14.97 11.71 3.49
C GLU A 78 -14.24 10.37 3.27
N SER A 79 -14.36 9.80 2.07
CA SER A 79 -13.83 8.47 1.71
C SER A 79 -12.36 8.27 2.09
N PHE A 80 -11.53 9.29 1.90
CA PHE A 80 -10.10 9.25 2.24
C PHE A 80 -9.85 9.16 3.76
N THR A 81 -10.73 9.74 4.57
CA THR A 81 -10.59 9.72 6.04
C THR A 81 -10.85 8.33 6.59
N HIS A 82 -11.75 7.56 5.97
CA HIS A 82 -12.09 6.18 6.37
C HIS A 82 -11.02 5.17 6.02
N GLN A 83 -10.37 5.38 4.88
CA GLN A 83 -9.29 4.51 4.44
C GLN A 83 -8.06 4.64 5.32
N CYS A 84 -7.84 5.77 6.00
CA CYS A 84 -6.61 6.04 6.76
C CYS A 84 -6.78 6.13 8.29
N ARG A 85 -8.02 6.17 8.79
CA ARG A 85 -8.31 6.41 10.22
C ARG A 85 -9.38 5.46 10.74
N ARG A 86 -9.26 5.13 12.03
CA ARG A 86 -10.26 4.37 12.79
C ARG A 86 -10.71 5.13 14.02
N TYR A 87 -11.83 4.70 14.59
CA TYR A 87 -12.21 5.10 15.94
C TYR A 87 -11.14 4.69 16.95
N ASP A 88 -10.77 5.65 17.81
CA ASP A 88 -9.82 5.46 18.90
C ASP A 88 -10.55 4.91 20.13
N VAL A 89 -11.04 3.68 20.01
CA VAL A 89 -11.84 3.00 21.03
C VAL A 89 -11.35 1.57 21.24
N ASP A 90 -11.60 1.03 22.42
CA ASP A 90 -11.27 -0.34 22.78
C ASP A 90 -12.45 -1.27 22.51
N TRP A 91 -12.45 -1.93 21.36
CA TRP A 91 -13.49 -2.88 20.95
C TRP A 91 -13.52 -4.16 21.80
N ASN A 92 -12.53 -4.39 22.68
CA ASN A 92 -12.52 -5.51 23.60
C ASN A 92 -13.20 -5.19 24.95
N ALA A 93 -13.77 -3.99 25.09
CA ALA A 93 -14.48 -3.60 26.30
C ALA A 93 -15.62 -4.59 26.62
N THR A 94 -15.68 -5.01 27.88
CA THR A 94 -16.80 -5.78 28.42
C THR A 94 -18.01 -4.85 28.52
N GLU A 95 -19.15 -5.24 27.94
CA GLU A 95 -20.42 -4.47 27.88
C GLU A 95 -20.67 -3.58 26.64
N LEU A 96 -20.08 -3.92 25.49
CA LEU A 96 -20.49 -3.31 24.22
C LEU A 96 -21.88 -3.81 23.76
N SER A 97 -22.75 -2.88 23.39
CA SER A 97 -24.05 -3.18 22.81
C SER A 97 -23.92 -3.69 21.37
N CYS A 98 -24.71 -4.71 21.01
CA CYS A 98 -24.78 -5.23 19.64
C CYS A 98 -25.61 -4.37 18.67
N THR A 99 -26.39 -3.41 19.18
CA THR A 99 -27.19 -2.51 18.32
C THR A 99 -26.49 -1.19 18.06
N ASP A 100 -25.79 -0.68 19.07
CA ASP A 100 -24.98 0.52 18.95
C ASP A 100 -23.78 0.46 19.92
N PRO A 101 -22.67 -0.17 19.50
CA PRO A 101 -21.48 -0.30 20.35
C PRO A 101 -20.82 1.05 20.63
N LEU A 102 -21.09 2.06 19.80
CA LEU A 102 -20.40 3.35 19.85
C LEU A 102 -20.95 4.27 20.96
N GLU A 103 -22.20 4.07 21.36
CA GLU A 103 -22.84 4.74 22.50
C GLU A 103 -22.06 4.53 23.80
N SER A 104 -21.51 3.33 24.02
CA SER A 104 -20.69 3.01 25.20
C SER A 104 -19.46 3.91 25.32
N PHE A 105 -18.93 4.39 24.18
CA PHE A 105 -17.79 5.31 24.15
C PHE A 105 -18.19 6.79 24.13
N THR A 106 -19.50 7.08 24.03
CA THR A 106 -20.04 8.44 23.91
C THR A 106 -20.54 8.99 25.26
N GLU A 107 -20.46 8.19 26.34
CA GLU A 107 -21.08 8.46 27.66
C GLU A 107 -20.56 9.69 28.46
N HIS A 108 -19.74 10.58 27.89
CA HIS A 108 -19.28 11.80 28.59
C HIS A 108 -19.61 13.13 27.90
N GLY A 109 -20.75 13.19 27.21
CA GLY A 109 -21.41 14.43 26.78
C GLY A 109 -20.80 15.05 25.53
N ASN A 110 -21.58 15.10 24.44
CA ASN A 110 -21.32 15.84 23.19
C ASN A 110 -19.87 15.77 22.66
N ARG A 111 -19.17 14.66 22.91
CA ARG A 111 -17.82 14.43 22.42
C ARG A 111 -17.93 13.46 21.28
N SER A 112 -17.69 13.95 20.06
CA SER A 112 -17.49 13.08 18.91
C SER A 112 -16.33 12.13 19.20
N ILE A 113 -16.51 10.83 18.92
CA ILE A 113 -15.46 9.83 19.11
C ILE A 113 -14.20 10.26 18.35
N SER A 114 -13.06 10.25 19.03
CA SER A 114 -11.79 10.62 18.45
C SER A 114 -11.38 9.61 17.37
N LEU A 115 -10.79 10.13 16.30
CA LEU A 115 -10.20 9.32 15.23
C LEU A 115 -8.69 9.27 15.42
N THR A 116 -8.13 8.07 15.27
CA THR A 116 -6.69 7.83 15.31
C THR A 116 -6.21 7.22 14.00
N THR A 117 -4.92 7.36 13.71
CA THR A 117 -4.28 6.66 12.59
C THR A 117 -4.24 5.17 12.88
N CYS A 118 -4.29 4.31 11.87
CA CYS A 118 -4.24 2.87 12.10
C CYS A 118 -2.91 2.46 12.75
N GLN A 119 -3.00 1.79 13.89
CA GLN A 119 -1.86 1.32 14.67
C GLN A 119 -1.60 -0.17 14.46
N ASP A 120 -2.67 -0.93 14.18
CA ASP A 120 -2.68 -2.39 14.15
C ASP A 120 -2.61 -2.97 12.73
N GLY A 121 -2.29 -2.13 11.73
CA GLY A 121 -2.20 -2.53 10.33
C GLY A 121 -3.47 -2.28 9.51
N TRP A 122 -3.53 -2.92 8.34
CA TRP A 122 -4.52 -2.64 7.29
C TRP A 122 -5.15 -3.94 6.79
N LEU A 123 -6.46 -3.88 6.51
CA LEU A 123 -7.20 -4.90 5.78
C LEU A 123 -7.43 -4.39 4.37
N TYR A 124 -6.91 -5.11 3.38
CA TYR A 124 -7.06 -4.79 1.96
C TYR A 124 -8.23 -5.57 1.36
N ASP A 125 -9.01 -4.94 0.49
CA ASP A 125 -9.97 -5.66 -0.33
C ASP A 125 -9.22 -6.47 -1.40
N SER A 126 -9.49 -7.78 -1.43
CA SER A 126 -8.89 -8.73 -2.37
C SER A 126 -9.50 -8.69 -3.77
N SER A 127 -10.50 -7.84 -4.01
CA SER A 127 -11.13 -7.69 -5.34
C SER A 127 -10.15 -7.25 -6.44
N VAL A 128 -9.04 -6.59 -6.08
CA VAL A 128 -8.00 -6.14 -7.00
C VAL A 128 -6.64 -6.68 -6.58
N GLN A 129 -5.91 -7.31 -7.52
CA GLN A 129 -4.53 -7.73 -7.30
C GLN A 129 -3.59 -6.52 -7.47
N SER A 130 -2.85 -6.20 -6.41
CA SER A 130 -1.82 -5.17 -6.43
C SER A 130 -0.50 -5.72 -5.88
N ILE A 131 0.60 -5.01 -6.11
CA ILE A 131 1.90 -5.37 -5.52
C ILE A 131 1.92 -5.22 -4.00
N VAL A 132 0.95 -4.50 -3.44
CA VAL A 132 0.78 -4.26 -1.99
C VAL A 132 -0.06 -5.35 -1.34
N SER A 133 -0.92 -6.02 -2.12
CA SER A 133 -1.70 -7.17 -1.65
C SER A 133 -0.78 -8.36 -1.45
N GLU A 134 -0.85 -9.04 -0.30
CA GLU A 134 -0.09 -10.28 -0.08
C GLU A 134 -0.43 -11.28 -1.21
N PRO A 135 0.56 -11.71 -2.01
CA PRO A 135 0.29 -12.66 -3.08
C PRO A 135 0.19 -14.06 -2.47
N SER A 136 -0.96 -14.70 -2.62
CA SER A 136 -1.13 -16.15 -2.41
C SER A 136 -0.34 -17.00 -3.43
N GLY A 137 0.50 -16.40 -4.27
CA GLY A 137 1.25 -17.09 -5.31
C GLY A 137 2.31 -16.21 -5.95
N ALA A 138 3.57 -16.50 -5.63
CA ALA A 138 4.79 -16.29 -6.40
C ALA A 138 4.89 -15.03 -7.31
N PHE A 139 5.62 -14.01 -6.86
CA PHE A 139 6.69 -13.37 -7.65
C PHE A 139 7.69 -12.69 -6.70
N LEU A 140 8.97 -13.02 -6.85
CA LEU A 140 10.08 -12.63 -5.99
C LEU A 140 10.43 -11.14 -6.12
N THR A 141 9.97 -10.25 -5.23
CA THR A 141 10.61 -8.94 -4.96
C THR A 141 10.27 -8.37 -3.57
N THR A 142 10.40 -9.15 -2.49
CA THR A 142 10.04 -8.72 -1.13
C THR A 142 10.96 -7.67 -0.49
N SER A 143 12.04 -7.23 -1.14
CA SER A 143 13.08 -6.42 -0.44
C SER A 143 13.02 -4.90 -0.65
N VAL A 144 12.28 -4.37 -1.63
CA VAL A 144 12.30 -2.91 -1.92
C VAL A 144 11.04 -2.19 -1.40
N PHE A 145 9.92 -2.90 -1.22
CA PHE A 145 8.61 -2.25 -1.04
C PHE A 145 8.17 -2.00 0.40
N ASN A 146 8.79 -2.65 1.40
CA ASN A 146 8.47 -2.41 2.82
C ASN A 146 8.73 -0.97 3.27
N HIS A 147 9.51 -0.19 2.51
CA HIS A 147 9.77 1.22 2.82
C HIS A 147 8.70 2.17 2.21
N ILE A 148 7.92 1.74 1.21
CA ILE A 148 6.93 2.58 0.54
C ILE A 148 5.57 2.52 1.27
N SER A 149 5.18 1.36 1.80
CA SER A 149 3.95 1.21 2.60
C SER A 149 3.97 2.04 3.90
N LYS A 150 5.15 2.44 4.39
CA LYS A 150 5.31 3.21 5.62
C LYS A 150 5.07 4.71 5.48
N TYR A 151 4.86 5.21 4.27
CA TYR A 151 4.60 6.62 4.00
C TYR A 151 3.27 6.78 3.23
N PRO A 152 2.14 6.94 3.94
CA PRO A 152 0.94 7.46 3.30
C PRO A 152 1.26 8.87 2.78
N SER A 153 1.06 9.08 1.48
CA SER A 153 1.12 10.40 0.84
C SER A 153 0.29 11.40 1.64
N ARG A 154 0.92 12.52 1.95
CA ARG A 154 0.29 13.72 2.50
C ARG A 154 -0.60 14.38 1.45
#